data_AF-A0A956PFN4-F1
#
_entry.id   AF-A0A956PFN4-F1
#
_cell.length_a   1.000
_cell.length_b   1.000
_cell.length_c   1.000
_cell.angle_alpha   90.00
_cell.angle_beta   90.00
_cell.angle_gamma   90.00
#
_symmetry.space_group_name_H-M   'P 1'
#
loop_
_entity.id
_entity.type
_entity.pdbx_description
1 polymer ?
#
loop_
_entity_poly.entity_id
_entity_poly.type
_entity_poly.pdbx_seq_one_letter_code
_entity_poly.pdbx_strand_id
1 'polypeptide(L)'
;MELKNKKVYIYSVEKESATGIDKWINESSGRSMKKTKIGVAKSSLKALYSSKVGGLANYISYTPWLDENGAPMKDDKGNTLTLQDKEEKFWNKPKGYFNNTPRTREDNTNQAPITYFQRMEWAFNDGSTVLDLNLMDDRMCYYMCLESKYVANSEKELKGHKFPYAEYFIAIENESDELKYAKTQQKVKAFASLFNKDMTPITARKFTDILGLSNTQAILSQEQIQNLLYEYIDKSGYTGNSNIQKYDSLFNLLRTAPGREELEARHLLKRAEDARVIYSKAGTYTWVRPEGKLIIGDKHSEAIDFLTNPKKLELVEDIIKQIEARTL
;
A
#
# COMPACT_ATOMS: atom_id res chain seq x y z
N MET A 1 26.95 1.21 -5.66
CA MET A 1 25.83 0.25 -5.79
C MET A 1 25.62 0.01 -7.28
N GLU A 2 26.20 -1.06 -7.83
CA GLU A 2 25.91 -1.45 -9.22
C GLU A 2 24.50 -2.04 -9.28
N LEU A 3 23.65 -1.46 -10.11
CA LEU A 3 22.29 -1.94 -10.33
C LEU A 3 22.38 -3.28 -11.07
N LYS A 4 22.12 -4.38 -10.34
CA LYS A 4 22.12 -5.76 -10.87
C LYS A 4 21.13 -5.96 -12.02
N ASN A 5 20.09 -5.14 -12.09
CA ASN A 5 19.16 -5.11 -13.22
C ASN A 5 19.31 -3.79 -13.97
N LYS A 6 19.51 -3.88 -15.29
CA LYS A 6 19.76 -2.71 -16.16
C LYS A 6 18.48 -1.97 -16.54
N LYS A 7 17.32 -2.47 -16.11
CA LYS A 7 16.04 -1.79 -16.30
C LYS A 7 15.55 -1.23 -14.98
N VAL A 8 15.08 0.02 -15.01
CA VAL A 8 14.47 0.70 -13.87
C VAL A 8 13.03 1.01 -14.22
N TYR A 9 12.12 0.67 -13.31
CA TYR A 9 10.69 0.94 -13.47
C TYR A 9 10.33 2.18 -12.66
N ILE A 10 9.66 3.13 -13.30
CA ILE A 10 9.12 4.33 -12.68
C ILE A 10 7.61 4.24 -12.77
N TYR A 11 6.93 4.20 -11.63
CA TYR A 11 5.48 4.12 -11.57
C TYR A 11 4.87 5.47 -11.23
N SER A 12 3.74 5.79 -11.85
CA SER A 12 2.95 6.95 -11.45
C SER A 12 2.28 6.70 -10.10
N VAL A 13 2.30 7.70 -9.21
CA VAL A 13 1.56 7.68 -7.96
C VAL A 13 0.06 7.69 -8.25
N GLU A 14 -0.68 6.83 -7.56
CA GLU A 14 -2.13 6.75 -7.69
C GLU A 14 -2.77 8.04 -7.14
N LYS A 15 -3.58 8.69 -7.98
CA LYS A 15 -4.34 9.89 -7.62
C LYS A 15 -5.81 9.51 -7.47
N GLU A 16 -6.46 10.01 -6.43
CA GLU A 16 -7.91 9.88 -6.27
C GLU A 16 -8.63 10.46 -7.50
N SER A 17 -9.64 9.76 -7.99
CA SER A 17 -10.43 10.30 -9.09
C SER A 17 -11.43 11.30 -8.54
N ALA A 18 -11.49 12.48 -9.16
CA ALA A 18 -12.59 13.42 -8.95
C ALA A 18 -13.98 12.78 -9.18
N THR A 19 -14.07 11.74 -10.00
CA THR A 19 -15.30 10.99 -10.27
C THR A 19 -15.49 9.77 -9.37
N GLY A 20 -14.55 9.48 -8.46
CA GLY A 20 -14.60 8.32 -7.56
C GLY A 20 -14.45 6.95 -8.25
N ILE A 21 -13.96 6.90 -9.49
CA ILE A 21 -13.74 5.66 -10.24
C ILE A 21 -12.75 4.71 -9.54
N ASP A 22 -11.82 5.27 -8.76
CA ASP A 22 -10.91 4.54 -7.87
C ASP A 22 -11.63 3.68 -6.82
N LYS A 23 -12.91 3.96 -6.56
CA LYS A 23 -13.76 3.16 -5.67
C LYS A 23 -14.47 2.01 -6.39
N TRP A 24 -14.42 1.97 -7.73
CA TRP A 24 -15.07 0.92 -8.51
C TRP A 24 -14.14 -0.29 -8.59
N ILE A 25 -14.68 -1.49 -8.47
CA ILE A 25 -13.91 -2.72 -8.50
C ILE A 25 -14.07 -3.33 -9.89
N ASN A 26 -12.95 -3.64 -10.55
CA ASN A 26 -12.97 -4.40 -11.79
C ASN A 26 -13.45 -5.82 -11.49
N GLU A 27 -14.59 -6.20 -12.05
CA GLU A 27 -15.26 -7.48 -11.77
C GLU A 27 -14.41 -8.71 -12.12
N SER A 28 -13.51 -8.59 -13.11
CA SER A 28 -12.66 -9.69 -13.56
C SER A 28 -11.39 -9.88 -12.73
N SER A 29 -10.85 -8.80 -12.18
CA SER A 29 -9.57 -8.82 -11.43
C SER A 29 -9.73 -8.60 -9.92
N GLY A 30 -10.91 -8.20 -9.46
CA GLY A 30 -11.19 -7.85 -8.07
C GLY A 30 -10.40 -6.64 -7.55
N ARG A 31 -9.74 -5.88 -8.44
CA ARG A 31 -8.93 -4.71 -8.10
C ARG A 31 -9.70 -3.43 -8.34
N SER A 32 -9.51 -2.45 -7.46
CA SER A 32 -9.98 -1.08 -7.68
C SER A 32 -9.49 -0.54 -9.02
N MET A 33 -10.41 0.06 -9.79
CA MET A 33 -10.12 0.65 -11.08
C MET A 33 -9.27 1.90 -10.88
N LYS A 34 -8.03 1.84 -11.32
CA LYS A 34 -7.12 2.97 -11.21
C LYS A 34 -7.47 4.00 -12.28
N LYS A 35 -7.50 5.28 -11.89
CA LYS A 35 -7.52 6.36 -12.87
C LYS A 35 -6.14 6.47 -13.52
N THR A 36 -5.89 5.69 -14.55
CA THR A 36 -4.92 6.06 -15.58
C THR A 36 -5.57 7.14 -16.44
N LYS A 37 -4.91 8.28 -16.71
CA LYS A 37 -5.51 9.25 -17.64
C LYS A 37 -5.57 8.58 -19.01
N ILE A 38 -6.77 8.38 -19.53
CA ILE A 38 -6.99 7.88 -20.89
C ILE A 38 -6.81 9.09 -21.81
N GLY A 39 -5.62 9.25 -22.41
CA GLY A 39 -5.28 10.36 -23.32
C GLY A 39 -3.78 10.72 -23.36
N VAL A 40 -3.43 11.84 -23.99
CA VAL A 40 -2.05 12.39 -24.03
C VAL A 40 -1.72 13.06 -22.69
N ALA A 41 -1.37 12.27 -21.69
CA ALA A 41 -0.84 12.75 -20.42
C ALA A 41 0.66 12.50 -20.36
N LYS A 42 1.41 13.18 -21.22
CA LYS A 42 2.87 13.21 -21.12
C LYS A 42 3.24 14.25 -20.07
N SER A 43 3.37 13.84 -18.81
CA SER A 43 4.12 14.68 -17.86
C SER A 43 5.59 14.53 -18.20
N SER A 44 6.33 15.61 -18.17
CA SER A 44 7.75 15.59 -18.50
C SER A 44 8.62 15.98 -17.32
N LEU A 45 9.78 15.35 -17.23
CA LEU A 45 10.84 15.72 -16.33
C LEU A 45 11.93 16.45 -17.11
N LYS A 46 12.40 17.55 -16.54
CA LYS A 46 13.53 18.32 -17.05
C LYS A 46 14.40 18.76 -15.89
N ALA A 47 15.66 19.05 -16.19
CA ALA A 47 16.55 19.62 -15.18
C ALA A 47 16.08 21.02 -14.78
N LEU A 48 15.82 21.21 -13.49
CA LEU A 48 15.41 22.49 -12.94
C LEU A 48 16.56 23.12 -12.16
N TYR A 49 16.60 24.44 -12.13
CA TYR A 49 17.55 25.15 -11.28
C TYR A 49 17.28 24.83 -9.81
N SER A 50 18.34 24.56 -9.06
CA SER A 50 18.31 24.33 -7.63
C SER A 50 19.37 25.19 -6.96
N SER A 51 18.92 26.07 -6.05
CA SER A 51 19.79 26.93 -5.26
C SER A 51 20.73 26.14 -4.36
N LYS A 52 20.35 24.91 -3.96
CA LYS A 52 21.17 24.01 -3.15
C LYS A 52 22.47 23.62 -3.84
N VAL A 53 22.43 23.43 -5.15
CA VAL A 53 23.59 22.97 -5.95
C VAL A 53 24.16 24.08 -6.83
N GLY A 54 23.58 25.29 -6.78
CA GLY A 54 24.02 26.45 -7.55
C GLY A 54 23.84 26.31 -9.07
N GLY A 55 23.01 25.37 -9.53
CA GLY A 55 22.87 25.03 -10.95
C GLY A 55 21.69 24.12 -11.23
N LEU A 56 21.71 23.42 -12.36
CA LEU A 56 20.70 22.43 -12.71
C LEU A 56 20.82 21.19 -11.80
N ALA A 57 19.72 20.79 -11.18
CA ALA A 57 19.64 19.60 -10.35
C ALA A 57 19.67 18.35 -11.22
N ASN A 58 20.87 17.81 -11.49
CA ASN A 58 21.08 16.65 -12.36
C ASN A 58 21.71 15.43 -11.67
N TYR A 59 21.91 15.51 -10.34
CA TYR A 59 22.59 14.53 -9.49
C TYR A 59 24.08 14.32 -9.80
N ILE A 60 24.45 14.10 -11.06
CA ILE A 60 25.78 13.62 -11.45
C ILE A 60 26.89 14.67 -11.36
N SER A 61 26.60 15.96 -11.52
CA SER A 61 27.64 17.02 -11.55
C SER A 61 28.25 17.34 -10.18
N TYR A 62 27.64 16.87 -9.10
CA TYR A 62 28.08 17.15 -7.72
C TYR A 62 28.10 15.90 -6.84
N THR A 63 27.72 14.73 -7.37
CA THR A 63 27.82 13.46 -6.64
C THR A 63 29.21 12.85 -6.88
N PRO A 64 29.99 12.53 -5.83
CA PRO A 64 31.30 11.91 -5.98
C PRO A 64 31.22 10.56 -6.69
N TRP A 65 32.18 10.30 -7.58
CA TRP A 65 32.41 8.96 -8.10
C TRP A 65 33.20 8.17 -7.05
N LEU A 66 32.57 7.15 -6.49
CA LEU A 66 33.18 6.25 -5.51
C LEU A 66 33.79 5.01 -6.18
N ASP A 67 34.88 4.52 -5.61
CA ASP A 67 35.49 3.22 -5.94
C ASP A 67 34.70 2.04 -5.32
N GLU A 68 35.18 0.82 -5.53
CA GLU A 68 34.56 -0.41 -4.98
C GLU A 68 34.53 -0.44 -3.45
N ASN A 69 35.42 0.30 -2.79
CA ASN A 69 35.53 0.40 -1.33
C ASN A 69 34.75 1.59 -0.76
N GLY A 70 34.07 2.38 -1.62
CA GLY A 70 33.32 3.57 -1.23
C GLY A 70 34.16 4.83 -1.04
N ALA A 71 35.45 4.82 -1.39
CA ALA A 71 36.31 6.00 -1.34
C ALA A 71 36.16 6.84 -2.63
N PRO A 72 36.21 8.19 -2.55
CA PRO A 72 36.10 9.04 -3.73
C PRO A 72 37.30 8.87 -4.66
N MET A 73 37.02 8.58 -5.93
CA MET A 73 38.02 8.56 -7.00
C MET A 73 38.60 9.97 -7.17
N LYS A 74 39.90 10.05 -7.42
CA LYS A 74 40.62 11.32 -7.62
C LYS A 74 41.30 11.36 -8.98
N ASP A 75 41.45 12.56 -9.54
CA ASP A 75 42.28 12.79 -10.72
C ASP A 75 43.78 12.83 -10.36
N ASP A 76 44.64 12.91 -11.38
CA ASP A 76 46.11 12.99 -11.21
C ASP A 76 46.56 14.25 -10.44
N LYS A 77 45.66 15.22 -10.25
CA LYS A 77 45.89 16.47 -9.50
C LYS A 77 45.32 16.41 -8.08
N GLY A 78 44.72 15.28 -7.67
CA GLY A 78 44.14 15.07 -6.36
C GLY A 78 42.71 15.60 -6.19
N ASN A 79 42.05 16.08 -7.24
CA ASN A 79 40.66 16.54 -7.19
C ASN A 79 39.71 15.34 -7.23
N THR A 80 38.64 15.38 -6.43
CA THR A 80 37.61 14.34 -6.46
C THR A 80 36.85 14.35 -7.78
N LEU A 81 36.79 13.20 -8.43
CA LEU A 81 36.00 12.97 -9.62
C LEU A 81 34.52 12.79 -9.25
N THR A 82 33.65 13.22 -10.15
CA THR A 82 32.20 13.15 -10.00
C THR A 82 31.61 12.02 -10.84
N LEU A 83 30.34 11.68 -10.58
CA LEU A 83 29.60 10.78 -11.46
C LEU A 83 29.53 11.31 -12.89
N GLN A 84 29.56 12.63 -13.09
CA GLN A 84 29.67 13.23 -14.41
C GLN A 84 30.93 12.74 -15.15
N ASP A 85 32.10 12.79 -14.51
CA ASP A 85 33.35 12.31 -15.12
C ASP A 85 33.30 10.81 -15.46
N LYS A 86 32.62 10.02 -14.61
CA LYS A 86 32.40 8.59 -14.85
C LYS A 86 31.56 8.35 -16.11
N GLU A 87 30.44 9.05 -16.22
CA GLU A 87 29.50 8.89 -17.34
C GLU A 87 30.08 9.45 -18.64
N GLU A 88 30.81 10.57 -18.60
CA GLU A 88 31.50 11.11 -19.78
C GLU A 88 32.56 10.12 -20.31
N LYS A 89 33.31 9.46 -19.42
CA LYS A 89 34.23 8.38 -19.80
C LYS A 89 33.48 7.16 -20.38
N PHE A 90 32.41 6.73 -19.73
CA PHE A 90 31.64 5.55 -20.13
C PHE A 90 31.00 5.73 -21.53
N TRP A 91 30.48 6.92 -21.83
CA TRP A 91 29.84 7.24 -23.11
C TRP A 91 30.78 7.85 -24.16
N ASN A 92 32.08 7.93 -23.87
CA ASN A 92 33.09 8.56 -24.71
C ASN A 92 32.70 10.00 -25.14
N LYS A 93 32.32 10.81 -24.16
CA LYS A 93 31.94 12.23 -24.34
C LYS A 93 33.05 13.16 -23.87
N PRO A 94 33.15 14.37 -24.45
CA PRO A 94 34.13 15.35 -24.00
C PRO A 94 33.85 15.77 -22.56
N LYS A 95 34.92 16.15 -21.85
CA LYS A 95 34.82 16.62 -20.47
C LYS A 95 33.87 17.82 -20.39
N GLY A 96 32.92 17.80 -19.47
CA GLY A 96 31.94 18.87 -19.29
C GLY A 96 30.70 18.77 -20.18
N TYR A 97 30.54 17.70 -20.98
CA TYR A 97 29.35 17.47 -21.81
C TYR A 97 28.06 17.41 -20.98
N PHE A 98 28.10 16.80 -19.81
CA PHE A 98 26.96 16.62 -18.90
C PHE A 98 26.92 17.65 -17.77
N ASN A 99 27.50 18.83 -17.96
CA ASN A 99 27.57 19.85 -16.92
C ASN A 99 26.17 20.37 -16.49
N ASN A 100 26.10 20.92 -15.28
CA ASN A 100 24.89 21.45 -14.68
C ASN A 100 24.72 22.97 -14.84
N THR A 101 25.45 23.60 -15.76
CA THR A 101 25.42 25.06 -15.92
C THR A 101 24.02 25.50 -16.35
N PRO A 102 23.35 26.40 -15.61
CA PRO A 102 22.08 26.96 -16.04
C PRO A 102 22.31 28.03 -17.11
N ARG A 103 21.29 28.28 -17.93
CA ARG A 103 21.36 29.34 -18.93
C ARG A 103 21.12 30.68 -18.26
N THR A 104 22.03 31.64 -18.46
CA THR A 104 21.89 32.99 -17.95
C THR A 104 21.24 33.92 -18.98
N ARG A 105 20.84 35.11 -18.56
CA ARG A 105 20.26 36.12 -19.47
C ARG A 105 21.29 36.61 -20.51
N GLU A 106 22.57 36.61 -20.15
CA GLU A 106 23.68 37.04 -21.03
C GLU A 106 23.96 36.02 -22.15
N ASP A 107 23.72 34.73 -21.88
CA ASP A 107 23.86 33.65 -22.87
C ASP A 107 22.84 33.74 -24.01
N ASN A 108 21.71 34.45 -23.80
CA ASN A 108 20.73 34.69 -24.86
C ASN A 108 21.27 35.65 -25.93
N THR A 109 22.15 36.56 -25.54
CA THR A 109 22.80 37.52 -26.44
C THR A 109 24.00 36.91 -27.17
N ASN A 110 24.73 35.99 -26.54
CA ASN A 110 26.00 35.47 -27.05
C ASN A 110 25.90 34.11 -27.78
N GLN A 111 24.70 33.58 -27.98
CA GLN A 111 24.46 32.26 -28.62
C GLN A 111 25.32 31.13 -28.02
N ALA A 112 25.53 31.15 -26.70
CA ALA A 112 26.31 30.11 -26.04
C ALA A 112 25.65 28.72 -26.25
N PRO A 113 26.45 27.64 -26.44
CA PRO A 113 25.92 26.32 -26.70
C PRO A 113 25.10 25.81 -25.51
N ILE A 114 23.89 25.31 -25.80
CA ILE A 114 22.96 24.78 -24.80
C ILE A 114 23.50 23.45 -24.27
N THR A 115 23.54 23.29 -22.94
CA THR A 115 24.05 22.08 -22.29
C THR A 115 23.11 20.89 -22.50
N TYR A 116 23.60 19.66 -22.32
CA TYR A 116 22.77 18.46 -22.51
C TYR A 116 21.48 18.50 -21.66
N PHE A 117 21.59 18.77 -20.36
CA PHE A 117 20.45 18.80 -19.43
C PHE A 117 19.47 19.97 -19.67
N GLN A 118 19.91 21.01 -20.37
CA GLN A 118 19.01 22.09 -20.81
C GLN A 118 18.18 21.70 -22.05
N ARG A 119 18.71 20.80 -22.90
CA ARG A 119 18.02 20.33 -24.11
C ARG A 119 17.07 19.17 -23.84
N MET A 120 17.38 18.35 -22.85
CA MET A 120 16.66 17.10 -22.62
C MET A 120 15.39 17.32 -21.79
N GLU A 121 14.35 16.63 -22.24
CA GLU A 121 13.06 16.54 -21.57
C GLU A 121 12.58 15.10 -21.71
N TRP A 122 12.34 14.45 -20.57
CA TRP A 122 11.94 13.04 -20.54
C TRP A 122 10.45 12.94 -20.25
N ALA A 123 9.68 12.37 -21.18
CA ALA A 123 8.26 12.14 -20.98
C ALA A 123 8.04 10.86 -20.15
N PHE A 124 7.24 10.97 -19.09
CA PHE A 124 6.74 9.83 -18.34
C PHE A 124 5.33 9.47 -18.81
N ASN A 125 5.10 8.17 -18.92
CA ASN A 125 3.79 7.61 -19.17
C ASN A 125 3.03 7.48 -17.85
N ASP A 126 1.70 7.62 -17.93
CA ASP A 126 0.80 7.22 -16.86
C ASP A 126 0.83 5.69 -16.69
N GLY A 127 0.87 5.22 -15.45
CA GLY A 127 1.05 3.80 -15.12
C GLY A 127 2.51 3.47 -14.85
N SER A 128 3.27 3.16 -15.91
CA SER A 128 4.70 2.83 -15.79
C SER A 128 5.54 3.35 -16.95
N THR A 129 6.74 3.82 -16.62
CA THR A 129 7.81 4.10 -17.57
C THR A 129 8.99 3.17 -17.25
N VAL A 130 9.56 2.56 -18.27
CA VAL A 130 10.72 1.67 -18.13
C VAL A 130 11.93 2.38 -18.73
N LEU A 131 12.98 2.55 -17.93
CA LEU A 131 14.26 3.11 -18.34
C LEU A 131 15.27 1.98 -18.53
N ASP A 132 15.93 1.92 -19.68
CA ASP A 132 17.06 1.02 -19.93
C ASP A 132 18.38 1.76 -19.69
N LEU A 133 19.09 1.40 -18.61
CA LEU A 133 20.34 2.03 -18.24
C LEU A 133 21.51 1.72 -19.20
N ASN A 134 21.30 0.87 -20.21
CA ASN A 134 22.22 0.75 -21.35
C ASN A 134 22.04 1.85 -22.40
N LEU A 135 21.00 2.67 -22.28
CA LEU A 135 20.80 3.85 -23.11
C LEU A 135 21.22 5.08 -22.32
N MET A 136 22.03 5.93 -22.95
CA MET A 136 22.56 7.14 -22.34
C MET A 136 21.45 8.04 -21.80
N ASP A 137 20.42 8.30 -22.62
CA ASP A 137 19.33 9.21 -22.26
C ASP A 137 18.49 8.68 -21.09
N ASP A 138 18.21 7.38 -21.05
CA ASP A 138 17.47 6.73 -19.97
C ASP A 138 18.28 6.69 -18.67
N ARG A 139 19.59 6.50 -18.76
CA ARG A 139 20.49 6.56 -17.60
C ARG A 139 20.59 7.97 -17.03
N MET A 140 20.63 8.99 -17.90
CA MET A 140 20.58 10.40 -17.46
C MET A 140 19.20 10.74 -16.85
N CYS A 141 18.11 10.20 -17.41
CA CYS A 141 16.78 10.30 -16.82
C CYS A 141 16.73 9.69 -15.42
N TYR A 142 17.34 8.52 -15.22
CA TYR A 142 17.39 7.86 -13.92
C TYR A 142 18.10 8.72 -12.87
N TYR A 143 19.25 9.31 -13.20
CA TYR A 143 19.94 10.24 -12.28
C TYR A 143 19.11 11.49 -11.98
N MET A 144 18.42 12.03 -12.98
CA MET A 144 17.47 13.12 -12.80
C MET A 144 16.32 12.75 -11.86
N CYS A 145 15.84 11.51 -11.91
CA CYS A 145 14.81 11.01 -11.00
C CYS A 145 15.30 10.97 -9.55
N LEU A 146 16.54 10.56 -9.31
CA LEU A 146 17.10 10.47 -7.95
C LEU A 146 17.19 11.83 -7.23
N GLU A 147 17.38 12.91 -7.97
CA GLU A 147 17.41 14.27 -7.41
C GLU A 147 16.03 14.94 -7.38
N SER A 148 15.11 14.53 -8.26
CA SER A 148 13.84 15.21 -8.43
C SER A 148 12.94 15.07 -7.21
N LYS A 149 12.46 16.19 -6.67
CA LYS A 149 11.42 16.20 -5.63
C LYS A 149 10.08 15.61 -6.10
N TYR A 150 9.89 15.45 -7.40
CA TYR A 150 8.68 14.90 -8.02
C TYR A 150 8.74 13.38 -8.22
N VAL A 151 9.89 12.75 -7.93
CA VAL A 151 10.06 11.30 -8.03
C VAL A 151 10.58 10.78 -6.70
N ALA A 152 9.82 9.92 -6.03
CA ALA A 152 10.29 9.26 -4.81
C ALA A 152 11.29 8.15 -5.14
N ASN A 153 12.34 8.00 -4.34
CA ASN A 153 13.36 6.97 -4.57
C ASN A 153 12.86 5.54 -4.31
N SER A 154 11.77 5.38 -3.57
CA SER A 154 11.04 4.11 -3.48
C SER A 154 9.59 4.30 -3.08
N GLU A 155 8.76 3.25 -3.25
CA GLU A 155 7.34 3.27 -2.84
C GLU A 155 7.21 3.44 -1.31
N LYS A 156 8.15 2.86 -0.56
CA LYS A 156 8.19 2.97 0.90
C LYS A 156 8.44 4.40 1.35
N GLU A 157 9.34 5.12 0.68
CA GLU A 157 9.63 6.52 1.02
C GLU A 157 8.47 7.45 0.68
N LEU A 158 7.73 7.14 -0.38
CA LEU A 158 6.48 7.81 -0.72
C LEU A 158 5.42 7.61 0.38
N LYS A 159 5.16 6.36 0.78
CA LYS A 159 4.19 6.03 1.85
C LYS A 159 4.61 6.59 3.21
N GLY A 160 5.92 6.75 3.44
CA GLY A 160 6.48 7.41 4.61
C GLY A 160 6.44 8.94 4.56
N HIS A 161 5.79 9.53 3.55
CA HIS A 161 5.66 10.98 3.35
C HIS A 161 7.00 11.76 3.28
N LYS A 162 8.11 11.10 2.93
CA LYS A 162 9.41 11.79 2.74
C LYS A 162 9.42 12.68 1.49
N PHE A 163 8.65 12.30 0.47
CA PHE A 163 8.52 13.02 -0.80
C PHE A 163 7.06 13.47 -1.01
N PRO A 164 6.62 14.54 -0.33
CA PRO A 164 5.20 14.95 -0.35
C PRO A 164 4.73 15.46 -1.72
N TYR A 165 5.65 15.86 -2.59
CA TYR A 165 5.35 16.38 -3.94
C TYR A 165 5.57 15.34 -5.04
N ALA A 166 5.86 14.09 -4.69
CA ALA A 166 6.13 13.05 -5.67
C ALA A 166 4.88 12.70 -6.47
N GLU A 167 5.01 12.73 -7.79
CA GLU A 167 4.03 12.22 -8.75
C GLU A 167 4.40 10.85 -9.29
N TYR A 168 5.65 10.44 -9.08
CA TYR A 168 6.19 9.15 -9.51
C TYR A 168 7.03 8.53 -8.38
N PHE A 169 7.30 7.23 -8.46
CA PHE A 169 8.29 6.57 -7.61
C PHE A 169 9.10 5.53 -8.40
N ILE A 170 10.36 5.35 -7.99
CA ILE A 170 11.25 4.33 -8.55
C ILE A 170 10.89 2.99 -7.88
N ALA A 171 10.47 2.02 -8.68
CA ALA A 171 10.23 0.67 -8.19
C ALA A 171 11.55 -0.06 -8.04
N ILE A 172 11.85 -0.43 -6.79
CA ILE A 172 12.89 -1.40 -6.49
C ILE A 172 12.23 -2.77 -6.66
N GLU A 173 12.66 -3.56 -7.65
CA GLU A 173 12.08 -4.90 -7.91
C GLU A 173 12.06 -5.79 -6.65
N ASN A 174 13.09 -5.67 -5.79
CA ASN A 174 13.16 -6.38 -4.51
C ASN A 174 12.04 -5.97 -3.53
N GLU A 175 11.58 -4.72 -3.53
CA GLU A 175 10.47 -4.29 -2.65
C GLU A 175 9.15 -5.00 -3.03
N SER A 176 8.91 -5.22 -4.33
CA SER A 176 7.74 -5.99 -4.79
C SER A 176 7.77 -7.44 -4.33
N ASP A 177 8.94 -8.09 -4.45
CA ASP A 177 9.06 -9.51 -4.09
C ASP A 177 9.13 -9.73 -2.58
N GLU A 178 9.72 -8.80 -1.81
CA GLU A 178 9.63 -8.78 -0.35
C GLU A 178 8.20 -8.62 0.14
N LEU A 179 7.42 -7.72 -0.48
CA LEU A 179 5.99 -7.54 -0.16
C LEU A 179 5.17 -8.80 -0.49
N LYS A 180 5.43 -9.43 -1.65
CA LYS A 180 4.81 -10.72 -1.99
C LYS A 180 5.20 -11.79 -0.99
N TYR A 181 6.48 -11.92 -0.65
CA TYR A 181 6.99 -12.89 0.31
C TYR A 181 6.36 -12.71 1.70
N ALA A 182 6.31 -11.48 2.21
CA ALA A 182 5.69 -11.17 3.49
C ALA A 182 4.20 -11.55 3.53
N LYS A 183 3.46 -11.35 2.43
CA LYS A 183 2.06 -11.76 2.33
C LYS A 183 1.88 -13.27 2.18
N THR A 184 2.73 -13.93 1.41
CA THR A 184 2.74 -15.40 1.34
C THR A 184 2.99 -15.98 2.73
N GLN A 185 3.94 -15.42 3.50
CA GLN A 185 4.18 -15.77 4.90
C GLN A 185 2.93 -15.57 5.77
N GLN A 186 2.22 -14.46 5.64
CA GLN A 186 0.96 -14.25 6.35
C GLN A 186 -0.09 -15.30 5.97
N LYS A 187 -0.32 -15.55 4.67
CA LYS A 187 -1.25 -16.57 4.19
C LYS A 187 -0.94 -17.96 4.75
N VAL A 188 0.32 -18.37 4.71
CA VAL A 188 0.75 -19.66 5.25
C VAL A 188 0.46 -19.75 6.75
N LYS A 189 0.72 -18.68 7.51
CA LYS A 189 0.41 -18.65 8.95
C LYS A 189 -1.10 -18.74 9.23
N ALA A 190 -1.93 -18.03 8.47
CA ALA A 190 -3.38 -18.06 8.61
C ALA A 190 -3.97 -19.44 8.23
N PHE A 191 -3.43 -20.10 7.20
CA PHE A 191 -3.81 -21.48 6.90
C PHE A 191 -3.37 -22.45 7.99
N ALA A 192 -2.17 -22.29 8.54
CA ALA A 192 -1.69 -23.12 9.64
C ALA A 192 -2.58 -22.97 10.90
N SER A 193 -3.11 -21.76 11.17
CA SER A 193 -4.00 -21.55 12.31
C SER A 193 -5.37 -22.21 12.17
N LEU A 194 -5.84 -22.54 10.96
CA LEU A 194 -7.07 -23.33 10.78
C LEU A 194 -6.97 -24.73 11.40
N PHE A 195 -5.76 -25.27 11.47
CA PHE A 195 -5.46 -26.59 12.04
C PHE A 195 -4.87 -26.51 13.45
N ASN A 196 -4.90 -25.32 14.08
CA ASN A 196 -4.45 -25.16 15.46
C ASN A 196 -5.47 -25.81 16.42
N LYS A 197 -4.98 -26.34 17.55
CA LYS A 197 -5.80 -26.92 18.62
C LYS A 197 -6.87 -25.97 19.17
N ASP A 198 -6.57 -24.66 19.18
CA ASP A 198 -7.53 -23.64 19.63
C ASP A 198 -8.68 -23.42 18.63
N MET A 199 -8.49 -23.84 17.37
CA MET A 199 -9.51 -23.76 16.31
C MET A 199 -10.43 -24.99 16.35
N THR A 200 -11.21 -25.09 17.42
CA THR A 200 -12.24 -26.14 17.53
C THR A 200 -13.35 -25.94 16.48
N PRO A 201 -14.15 -26.97 16.14
CA PRO A 201 -15.29 -26.81 15.22
C PRO A 201 -16.27 -25.71 15.64
N ILE A 202 -16.46 -25.53 16.94
CA ILE A 202 -17.31 -24.47 17.50
C ILE A 202 -16.68 -23.09 17.22
N THR A 203 -15.37 -22.95 17.47
CA THR A 203 -14.64 -21.70 17.19
C THR A 203 -14.67 -21.35 15.71
N ALA A 204 -14.42 -22.33 14.85
CA ALA A 204 -14.45 -22.16 13.40
C ALA A 204 -15.83 -21.70 12.92
N ARG A 205 -16.90 -22.24 13.51
CA ARG A 205 -18.27 -21.80 13.24
C ARG A 205 -18.52 -20.34 13.64
N LYS A 206 -18.02 -19.93 14.81
CA LYS A 206 -18.13 -18.53 15.25
C LYS A 206 -17.42 -17.59 14.29
N PHE A 207 -16.27 -18.00 13.77
CA PHE A 207 -15.52 -17.22 12.78
C PHE A 207 -16.29 -17.07 11.48
N THR A 208 -16.88 -18.14 10.94
CA THR A 208 -17.68 -18.05 9.70
C THR A 208 -18.87 -17.12 9.87
N ASP A 209 -19.54 -17.17 11.01
CA ASP A 209 -20.69 -16.33 11.30
C ASP A 209 -20.27 -14.85 11.45
N ILE A 210 -19.25 -14.54 12.27
CA ILE A 210 -18.77 -13.17 12.51
C ILE A 210 -18.21 -12.54 11.22
N LEU A 211 -17.50 -13.31 10.39
CA LEU A 211 -16.97 -12.84 9.11
C LEU A 211 -18.07 -12.66 8.04
N GLY A 212 -19.32 -13.05 8.34
CA GLY A 212 -20.45 -12.93 7.43
C GLY A 212 -20.41 -13.92 6.27
N LEU A 213 -19.71 -15.05 6.43
CA LEU A 213 -19.61 -16.11 5.42
C LEU A 213 -20.84 -17.02 5.43
N SER A 214 -21.53 -17.07 6.56
CA SER A 214 -22.75 -17.83 6.78
C SER A 214 -23.74 -17.03 7.62
N ASN A 215 -25.03 -17.34 7.46
CA ASN A 215 -26.04 -16.97 8.44
C ASN A 215 -25.87 -17.89 9.68
N THR A 216 -25.98 -17.32 10.87
CA THR A 216 -25.89 -18.05 12.15
C THR A 216 -26.91 -19.19 12.25
N GLN A 217 -28.05 -19.11 11.57
CA GLN A 217 -29.09 -20.14 11.51
C GLN A 217 -28.81 -21.27 10.49
N ALA A 218 -27.81 -21.12 9.62
CA ALA A 218 -27.54 -22.13 8.59
C ALA A 218 -26.98 -23.42 9.21
N ILE A 219 -27.45 -24.59 8.80
CA ILE A 219 -26.86 -25.86 9.25
C ILE A 219 -25.73 -26.20 8.27
N LEU A 220 -24.48 -26.12 8.73
CA LEU A 220 -23.29 -26.39 7.93
C LEU A 220 -22.48 -27.52 8.56
N SER A 221 -21.95 -28.41 7.72
CA SER A 221 -21.01 -29.45 8.17
C SER A 221 -19.66 -28.83 8.55
N GLN A 222 -18.84 -29.59 9.29
CA GLN A 222 -17.51 -29.12 9.69
C GLN A 222 -16.61 -28.85 8.47
N GLU A 223 -16.73 -29.69 7.44
CA GLU A 223 -15.99 -29.56 6.18
C GLU A 223 -16.42 -28.29 5.42
N GLN A 224 -17.73 -27.99 5.40
CA GLN A 224 -18.24 -26.76 4.77
C GLN A 224 -17.70 -25.50 5.47
N ILE A 225 -17.67 -25.49 6.80
CA ILE A 225 -17.13 -24.38 7.60
C ILE A 225 -15.64 -24.18 7.29
N GLN A 226 -14.86 -25.27 7.28
CA GLN A 226 -13.43 -25.21 6.97
C GLN A 226 -13.16 -24.69 5.56
N ASN A 227 -13.92 -25.17 4.56
CA ASN A 227 -13.80 -24.71 3.18
C ASN A 227 -14.13 -23.22 3.04
N LEU A 228 -15.18 -22.73 3.71
CA LEU A 228 -15.54 -21.31 3.71
C LEU A 228 -14.42 -20.42 4.28
N LEU A 229 -13.81 -20.83 5.40
CA LEU A 229 -12.69 -20.10 5.98
C LEU A 229 -11.44 -20.16 5.11
N TYR A 230 -11.15 -21.32 4.53
CA TYR A 230 -10.03 -21.49 3.61
C TYR A 230 -10.17 -20.56 2.39
N GLU A 231 -11.32 -20.59 1.72
CA GLU A 231 -11.59 -19.71 0.58
C GLU A 231 -11.53 -18.23 0.96
N TYR A 232 -12.00 -17.87 2.16
CA TYR A 232 -11.95 -16.49 2.63
C TYR A 232 -10.51 -15.98 2.78
N ILE A 233 -9.62 -16.79 3.35
CA ILE A 233 -8.19 -16.49 3.47
C ILE A 233 -7.53 -16.46 2.09
N ASP A 234 -7.88 -17.41 1.20
CA ASP A 234 -7.26 -17.47 -0.12
C ASP A 234 -7.61 -16.26 -1.01
N LYS A 235 -8.88 -15.83 -0.97
CA LYS A 235 -9.38 -14.63 -1.66
C LYS A 235 -8.83 -13.31 -1.08
N SER A 236 -7.93 -13.33 -0.09
CA SER A 236 -7.32 -12.11 0.45
C SER A 236 -6.49 -11.37 -0.60
N GLY A 237 -6.93 -10.14 -0.90
CA GLY A 237 -6.27 -9.23 -1.84
C GLY A 237 -5.12 -8.43 -1.25
N TYR A 238 -4.53 -7.57 -2.08
CA TYR A 238 -3.34 -6.79 -1.70
C TYR A 238 -3.62 -5.47 -0.95
N THR A 239 -4.87 -5.16 -0.63
CA THR A 239 -5.32 -3.91 -0.03
C THR A 239 -5.25 -3.90 1.51
N GLY A 240 -5.36 -2.71 2.12
CA GLY A 240 -5.59 -2.57 3.56
C GLY A 240 -6.97 -3.10 3.96
N ASN A 241 -7.08 -3.68 5.16
CA ASN A 241 -8.27 -4.39 5.65
C ASN A 241 -8.62 -5.66 4.85
N SER A 242 -7.59 -6.41 4.46
CA SER A 242 -7.74 -7.66 3.72
C SER A 242 -8.39 -8.75 4.57
N ASN A 243 -9.01 -9.75 3.91
CA ASN A 243 -9.66 -10.88 4.58
C ASN A 243 -8.75 -11.56 5.61
N ILE A 244 -7.45 -11.69 5.29
CA ILE A 244 -6.48 -12.29 6.20
C ILE A 244 -6.28 -11.47 7.48
N GLN A 245 -6.27 -10.13 7.39
CA GLN A 245 -6.18 -9.27 8.58
C GLN A 245 -7.42 -9.40 9.47
N LYS A 246 -8.61 -9.50 8.86
CA LYS A 246 -9.86 -9.72 9.60
C LYS A 246 -9.85 -11.08 10.29
N TYR A 247 -9.45 -12.13 9.58
CA TYR A 247 -9.29 -13.47 10.16
C TYR A 247 -8.26 -13.48 11.30
N ASP A 248 -7.07 -12.93 11.07
CA ASP A 248 -6.00 -12.86 12.07
C ASP A 248 -6.44 -12.05 13.30
N SER A 249 -7.26 -11.01 13.12
CA SER A 249 -7.81 -10.25 14.24
C SER A 249 -8.67 -11.12 15.16
N LEU A 250 -9.54 -11.97 14.58
CA LEU A 250 -10.36 -12.92 15.35
C LEU A 250 -9.49 -14.01 15.98
N PHE A 251 -8.50 -14.53 15.24
CA PHE A 251 -7.60 -15.55 15.77
C PHE A 251 -6.80 -15.04 16.97
N ASN A 252 -6.36 -13.77 16.93
CA ASN A 252 -5.63 -13.16 18.04
C ASN A 252 -6.48 -12.99 19.30
N LEU A 253 -7.81 -12.84 19.18
CA LEU A 253 -8.71 -12.78 20.33
C LEU A 253 -8.67 -14.07 21.18
N LEU A 254 -8.41 -15.23 20.55
CA LEU A 254 -8.33 -16.53 21.25
C LEU A 254 -7.17 -16.63 22.24
N ARG A 255 -6.17 -15.74 22.14
CA ARG A 255 -4.93 -15.78 22.94
C ARG A 255 -5.11 -15.31 24.38
N THR A 256 -6.17 -14.57 24.68
CA THR A 256 -6.41 -13.96 26.00
C THR A 256 -7.83 -14.21 26.48
N ALA A 257 -8.04 -14.26 27.80
CA ALA A 257 -9.38 -14.44 28.36
C ALA A 257 -10.35 -13.29 27.99
N PRO A 258 -9.97 -12.00 28.09
CA PRO A 258 -10.83 -10.90 27.63
C PRO A 258 -11.12 -10.96 26.13
N GLY A 259 -10.14 -11.37 25.32
CA GLY A 259 -10.36 -11.53 23.88
C GLY A 259 -11.36 -12.65 23.55
N ARG A 260 -11.35 -13.75 24.30
CA ARG A 260 -12.35 -14.82 24.15
C ARG A 260 -13.75 -14.32 24.51
N GLU A 261 -13.89 -13.53 25.56
CA GLU A 261 -15.17 -12.90 25.93
C GLU A 261 -15.66 -11.94 24.83
N GLU A 262 -14.75 -11.14 24.26
CA GLU A 262 -15.05 -10.28 23.12
C GLU A 262 -15.52 -11.09 21.89
N LEU A 263 -14.89 -12.24 21.63
CA LEU A 263 -15.30 -13.14 20.54
C LEU A 263 -16.74 -13.66 20.75
N GLU A 264 -17.10 -14.05 21.98
CA GLU A 264 -18.46 -14.47 22.33
C GLU A 264 -19.47 -13.33 22.12
N ALA A 265 -19.12 -12.11 22.56
CA ALA A 265 -19.97 -10.95 22.37
C ALA A 265 -20.19 -10.61 20.88
N ARG A 266 -19.13 -10.71 20.05
CA ARG A 266 -19.23 -10.53 18.59
C ARG A 266 -20.13 -11.59 17.95
N HIS A 267 -20.01 -12.85 18.38
CA HIS A 267 -20.87 -13.93 17.89
C HIS A 267 -22.33 -13.72 18.30
N LEU A 268 -22.58 -13.33 19.55
CA LEU A 268 -23.92 -13.04 20.06
C LEU A 268 -24.57 -11.87 19.32
N LEU A 269 -23.84 -10.79 19.09
CA LEU A 269 -24.32 -9.64 18.33
C LEU A 269 -24.75 -10.08 16.92
N LYS A 270 -23.92 -10.89 16.26
CA LYS A 270 -24.22 -11.42 14.93
C LYS A 270 -25.47 -12.31 14.92
N ARG A 271 -25.63 -13.19 15.92
CA ARG A 271 -26.85 -13.99 16.10
C ARG A 271 -28.09 -13.11 16.28
N ALA A 272 -27.97 -12.04 17.06
CA ALA A 272 -29.05 -11.10 17.29
C ALA A 272 -29.46 -10.33 16.02
N GLU A 273 -28.50 -9.96 15.18
CA GLU A 273 -28.75 -9.32 13.88
C GLU A 273 -29.45 -10.28 12.92
N ASP A 274 -28.94 -11.51 12.80
CA ASP A 274 -29.53 -12.52 11.91
C ASP A 274 -30.95 -12.91 12.34
N ALA A 275 -31.22 -13.00 13.65
CA ALA A 275 -32.56 -13.22 14.21
C ALA A 275 -33.45 -11.95 14.21
N ARG A 276 -32.95 -10.82 13.70
CA ARG A 276 -33.63 -9.51 13.64
C ARG A 276 -34.08 -8.98 15.01
N VAL A 277 -33.40 -9.38 16.07
CA VAL A 277 -33.60 -8.88 17.43
C VAL A 277 -32.93 -7.51 17.56
N ILE A 278 -31.71 -7.40 17.01
CA ILE A 278 -30.95 -6.16 16.91
C ILE A 278 -30.91 -5.75 15.44
N TYR A 279 -31.08 -4.46 15.18
CA TYR A 279 -30.92 -3.86 13.86
C TYR A 279 -29.72 -2.94 13.87
N SER A 280 -28.84 -3.07 12.87
CA SER A 280 -27.79 -2.11 12.59
C SER A 280 -28.21 -1.17 11.45
N LYS A 281 -28.17 0.15 11.70
CA LYS A 281 -28.40 1.17 10.68
C LYS A 281 -27.36 2.27 10.84
N ALA A 282 -26.58 2.51 9.80
CA ALA A 282 -25.52 3.54 9.78
C ALA A 282 -24.51 3.45 10.95
N GLY A 283 -24.26 2.25 11.48
CA GLY A 283 -23.35 2.01 12.59
C GLY A 283 -24.01 1.99 13.98
N THR A 284 -25.23 2.50 14.12
CA THR A 284 -26.02 2.42 15.35
C THR A 284 -26.70 1.06 15.46
N TYR A 285 -26.56 0.43 16.63
CA TYR A 285 -27.16 -0.85 16.99
C TYR A 285 -28.36 -0.63 17.90
N THR A 286 -29.54 -1.00 17.41
CA THR A 286 -30.81 -0.82 18.11
C THR A 286 -31.45 -2.17 18.39
N TRP A 287 -31.67 -2.47 19.66
CA TRP A 287 -32.46 -3.60 20.12
C TRP A 287 -33.94 -3.24 20.17
N VAL A 288 -34.78 -4.04 19.49
CA VAL A 288 -36.23 -3.83 19.45
C VAL A 288 -36.90 -4.75 20.47
N ARG A 289 -37.33 -4.18 21.61
CA ARG A 289 -38.04 -4.88 22.68
C ARG A 289 -39.55 -4.62 22.61
N PRO A 290 -40.37 -5.47 23.26
CA PRO A 290 -41.80 -5.20 23.45
C PRO A 290 -42.06 -3.85 24.14
N GLU A 291 -41.19 -3.46 25.08
CA GLU A 291 -41.29 -2.23 25.88
C GLU A 291 -40.81 -0.97 25.14
N GLY A 292 -40.13 -1.13 24.00
CA GLY A 292 -39.57 -0.02 23.24
C GLY A 292 -38.19 -0.32 22.65
N LYS A 293 -37.69 0.63 21.84
CA LYS A 293 -36.38 0.52 21.19
C LYS A 293 -35.28 0.99 22.14
N LEU A 294 -34.22 0.20 22.30
CA LEU A 294 -33.02 0.56 23.07
C LEU A 294 -31.81 0.62 22.14
N ILE A 295 -31.08 1.73 22.16
CA ILE A 295 -29.80 1.83 21.47
C ILE A 295 -28.73 1.20 22.38
N ILE A 296 -28.07 0.15 21.88
CA ILE A 296 -27.03 -0.55 22.63
C ILE A 296 -25.63 -0.02 22.32
N GLY A 297 -25.46 0.71 21.22
CA GLY A 297 -24.23 1.43 20.87
C GLY A 297 -24.37 2.16 19.54
N ASP A 298 -23.66 3.29 19.39
CA ASP A 298 -23.63 4.07 18.14
C ASP A 298 -22.50 3.61 17.20
N LYS A 299 -21.64 2.70 17.69
CA LYS A 299 -20.57 2.04 16.95
C LYS A 299 -20.49 0.57 17.35
N HIS A 300 -19.85 -0.23 16.50
CA HIS A 300 -19.66 -1.66 16.76
C HIS A 300 -18.96 -1.91 18.10
N SER A 301 -17.89 -1.18 18.42
CA SER A 301 -17.16 -1.33 19.69
C SER A 301 -18.06 -1.09 20.91
N GLU A 302 -18.91 -0.05 20.87
CA GLU A 302 -19.82 0.26 21.98
C GLU A 302 -20.89 -0.81 22.17
N ALA A 303 -21.38 -1.39 21.07
CA ALA A 303 -22.31 -2.51 21.14
C ALA A 303 -21.65 -3.77 21.73
N ILE A 304 -20.37 -4.00 21.45
CA ILE A 304 -19.60 -5.08 22.08
C ILE A 304 -19.38 -4.79 23.57
N ASP A 305 -18.98 -3.58 23.92
CA ASP A 305 -18.81 -3.15 25.32
C ASP A 305 -20.12 -3.26 26.12
N PHE A 306 -21.27 -3.03 25.46
CA PHE A 306 -22.57 -3.26 26.08
C PHE A 306 -22.76 -4.73 26.45
N LEU A 307 -22.42 -5.65 25.53
CA LEU A 307 -22.64 -7.09 25.68
C LEU A 307 -21.66 -7.75 26.65
N THR A 308 -20.46 -7.18 26.82
CA THR A 308 -19.46 -7.67 27.79
C THR A 308 -19.59 -7.01 29.17
N ASN A 309 -20.49 -6.03 29.34
CA ASN A 309 -20.63 -5.32 30.61
C ASN A 309 -21.35 -6.16 31.68
N PRO A 310 -20.71 -6.48 32.81
CA PRO A 310 -21.33 -7.29 33.88
C PRO A 310 -22.60 -6.64 34.47
N LYS A 311 -22.69 -5.31 34.45
CA LYS A 311 -23.86 -4.57 34.97
C LYS A 311 -25.10 -4.69 34.08
N LYS A 312 -24.93 -5.19 32.85
CA LYS A 312 -26.01 -5.35 31.86
C LYS A 312 -26.38 -6.81 31.65
N LEU A 313 -25.94 -7.72 32.52
CA LEU A 313 -26.14 -9.16 32.39
C LEU A 313 -27.61 -9.54 32.13
N GLU A 314 -28.54 -9.00 32.92
CA GLU A 314 -29.99 -9.27 32.76
C GLU A 314 -30.49 -8.89 31.36
N LEU A 315 -30.02 -7.76 30.81
CA LEU A 315 -30.38 -7.31 29.47
C LEU A 315 -29.79 -8.22 28.38
N VAL A 316 -28.58 -8.74 28.59
CA VAL A 316 -27.92 -9.67 27.67
C VAL A 316 -28.64 -11.03 27.67
N GLU A 317 -29.05 -11.53 28.84
CA GLU A 317 -29.85 -12.75 28.97
C GLU A 317 -31.19 -12.64 28.23
N ASP A 318 -31.84 -11.47 28.31
CA ASP A 318 -33.08 -11.22 27.57
C ASP A 318 -32.88 -11.17 26.05
N ILE A 319 -31.74 -10.66 25.57
CA ILE A 319 -31.36 -10.76 24.15
C ILE A 319 -31.24 -12.23 23.74
N ILE A 320 -30.55 -13.06 24.55
CA ILE A 320 -30.37 -14.49 24.27
C ILE A 320 -31.74 -15.20 24.19
N LYS A 321 -32.63 -14.98 25.17
CA LYS A 321 -33.99 -15.54 25.17
C LYS A 321 -34.78 -15.14 23.93
N GLN A 322 -34.69 -13.88 23.50
CA GLN A 322 -35.38 -13.40 22.29
C GLN A 322 -34.82 -14.01 21.02
N ILE A 323 -33.51 -14.25 20.94
CA ILE A 323 -32.90 -14.98 19.82
C ILE A 323 -33.46 -16.39 19.78
N GLU A 324 -33.40 -17.11 20.90
CA GLU A 324 -33.87 -18.50 21.00
C GLU A 324 -35.34 -18.64 20.58
N ALA A 325 -36.21 -17.73 21.04
CA ALA A 325 -37.63 -17.69 20.68
C ALA A 325 -37.91 -17.45 19.18
N ARG A 326 -36.92 -16.98 18.40
CA ARG A 326 -37.04 -16.72 16.96
C ARG A 326 -36.30 -17.74 16.08
N THR A 327 -35.41 -18.52 16.67
CA THR A 327 -34.64 -19.57 16.00
C THR A 327 -35.22 -20.97 16.16
N LEU A 328 -36.12 -21.16 17.15
CA LEU A 328 -36.97 -22.34 17.30
C LEU A 328 -38.25 -22.21 16.47
#